data_AF-A0A2M9T180-F1
#
_entry.id   AF-A0A2M9T180-F1
#
_cell.length_a   1.000
_cell.length_b   1.000
_cell.length_c   1.000
_cell.angle_alpha   90.00
_cell.angle_beta   90.00
_cell.angle_gamma   90.00
#
_symmetry.space_group_name_H-M   'P 1'
#
loop_
_entity.id
_entity.type
_entity.pdbx_description
1 polymer ?
#
loop_
_entity_poly.entity_id
_entity_poly.type
_entity_poly.pdbx_seq_one_letter_code
_entity_poly.pdbx_strand_id
1 'polypeptide(L)'
;MANETKRWLEQCTAAALEQFADDLAVEAEQSEEEARRRFYEGMAVAAKLVALRWEGKCAYIDDDLVDNVYEAIAVFSLEKLEEELTGETQTDPNERCSFCLKEKPRLAKGPLAAICDDCLQFGLQVITKQS
;
A
#
# COMPACT_ATOMS: atom_id res chain seq x y z
N MET A 1 12.03 -20.87 -12.78
CA MET A 1 10.84 -20.10 -13.23
C MET A 1 10.71 -18.73 -12.56
N ALA A 2 11.23 -18.51 -11.35
CA ALA A 2 11.20 -17.19 -10.68
C ALA A 2 11.97 -16.03 -11.37
N ASN A 3 12.77 -16.31 -12.41
CA ASN A 3 13.67 -15.32 -13.02
C ASN A 3 13.04 -14.56 -14.20
N GLU A 4 11.98 -15.11 -14.81
CA GLU A 4 11.25 -14.43 -15.89
C GLU A 4 10.16 -13.49 -15.33
N THR A 5 9.53 -13.87 -14.21
CA THR A 5 8.49 -13.10 -13.53
C THR A 5 8.97 -11.75 -12.98
N LYS A 6 10.28 -11.52 -12.85
CA LYS A 6 10.82 -10.22 -12.41
C LYS A 6 11.29 -9.33 -13.56
N ARG A 7 11.46 -9.88 -14.77
CA ARG A 7 12.06 -9.16 -15.90
C ARG A 7 11.16 -8.08 -16.50
N TRP A 8 9.85 -8.13 -16.22
CA TRP A 8 8.91 -7.11 -16.65
C TRP A 8 8.84 -5.92 -15.68
N LEU A 9 9.13 -6.11 -14.38
CA LEU A 9 9.28 -5.00 -13.41
C LEU A 9 10.40 -4.05 -13.86
N GLU A 10 11.47 -4.62 -14.42
CA GLU A 10 12.62 -3.86 -14.95
C GLU A 10 12.26 -2.95 -16.13
N GLN A 11 11.10 -3.18 -16.78
CA GLN A 11 10.69 -2.41 -17.95
C GLN A 11 9.95 -1.12 -17.57
N CYS A 12 9.57 -0.92 -16.30
CA CYS A 12 8.89 0.28 -15.79
C CYS A 12 7.80 0.82 -16.74
N THR A 13 6.92 -0.04 -17.25
CA THR A 13 5.79 0.37 -18.10
C THR A 13 4.44 0.08 -17.43
N ALA A 14 3.40 0.81 -17.83
CA ALA A 14 2.04 0.58 -17.35
C ALA A 14 1.54 -0.84 -17.67
N ALA A 15 1.83 -1.35 -18.87
CA ALA A 15 1.47 -2.72 -19.27
C ALA A 15 2.16 -3.79 -18.41
N ALA A 16 3.40 -3.52 -17.99
CA ALA A 16 4.12 -4.37 -17.05
C ALA A 16 3.39 -4.42 -15.69
N LEU A 17 2.98 -3.27 -15.16
CA LEU A 17 2.23 -3.18 -13.91
C LEU A 17 0.84 -3.82 -14.00
N GLU A 18 0.16 -3.74 -15.15
CA GLU A 18 -1.10 -4.46 -15.36
C GLU A 18 -0.90 -5.97 -15.31
N GLN A 19 0.14 -6.48 -16.00
CA GLN A 19 0.49 -7.90 -15.94
C GLN A 19 0.84 -8.34 -14.51
N PHE A 20 1.52 -7.49 -13.72
CA PHE A 20 1.76 -7.78 -12.31
C PHE A 20 0.49 -7.99 -11.52
N ALA A 21 -0.46 -7.08 -11.71
CA ALA A 21 -1.68 -7.08 -10.95
C ALA A 21 -2.50 -8.33 -11.25
N ASP A 22 -2.50 -8.77 -12.50
CA ASP A 22 -3.17 -10.00 -12.91
C ASP A 22 -2.45 -11.24 -12.34
N ASP A 23 -1.12 -11.28 -12.34
CA ASP A 23 -0.35 -12.35 -11.69
C ASP A 23 -0.65 -12.44 -10.18
N LEU A 24 -0.71 -11.29 -9.49
CA LEU A 24 -1.05 -11.21 -8.07
C LEU A 24 -2.51 -11.60 -7.79
N ALA A 25 -3.44 -11.29 -8.68
CA ALA A 25 -4.82 -11.71 -8.56
C ALA A 25 -4.94 -13.25 -8.61
N VAL A 26 -4.15 -13.91 -9.46
CA VAL A 26 -4.07 -15.37 -9.53
C VAL A 26 -3.53 -15.96 -8.21
N GLU A 27 -2.46 -15.38 -7.66
CA GLU A 27 -1.92 -15.80 -6.35
C GLU A 27 -2.93 -15.59 -5.21
N ALA A 28 -3.73 -14.52 -5.25
CA ALA A 28 -4.80 -14.28 -4.29
C ALA A 28 -5.91 -15.35 -4.36
N GLU A 29 -6.35 -15.69 -5.58
CA GLU A 29 -7.39 -16.72 -5.81
C GLU A 29 -6.97 -18.11 -5.32
N GLN A 30 -5.68 -18.43 -5.45
CA GLN A 30 -5.12 -19.72 -5.04
C GLN A 30 -4.78 -19.79 -3.54
N SER A 31 -4.90 -18.68 -2.81
CA SER A 31 -4.46 -18.63 -1.41
C SER A 31 -5.55 -19.06 -0.43
N GLU A 32 -5.31 -20.18 0.25
CA GLU A 32 -6.19 -20.71 1.30
C GLU A 32 -6.14 -19.87 2.60
N GLU A 33 -5.04 -19.16 2.82
CA GLU A 33 -4.85 -18.29 3.98
C GLU A 33 -5.40 -16.89 3.73
N GLU A 34 -6.28 -16.41 4.62
CA GLU A 34 -6.96 -15.11 4.44
C GLU A 34 -5.97 -13.94 4.43
N ALA A 35 -4.98 -13.93 5.33
CA ALA A 35 -3.99 -12.86 5.40
C ALA A 35 -3.18 -12.75 4.10
N ARG A 36 -2.74 -13.89 3.56
CA ARG A 36 -1.96 -13.96 2.32
C ARG A 36 -2.79 -13.58 1.10
N ARG A 37 -4.06 -13.98 1.04
CA ARG A 37 -5.02 -13.53 0.03
C ARG A 37 -5.20 -12.02 0.04
N ARG A 38 -5.43 -11.43 1.22
CA ARG A 38 -5.58 -9.96 1.38
C ARG A 38 -4.33 -9.20 0.97
N PHE A 39 -3.16 -9.74 1.24
CA PHE A 39 -1.89 -9.16 0.80
C PHE A 39 -1.79 -9.08 -0.72
N TYR A 40 -2.03 -10.20 -1.43
CA TYR A 40 -1.99 -10.22 -2.89
C TYR A 40 -3.08 -9.36 -3.54
N GLU A 41 -4.31 -9.36 -2.99
CA GLU A 41 -5.38 -8.45 -3.41
C GLU A 41 -4.94 -6.97 -3.32
N GLY A 42 -4.33 -6.58 -2.18
CA GLY A 42 -3.85 -5.22 -1.96
C GLY A 42 -2.77 -4.80 -2.96
N MET A 43 -1.79 -5.68 -3.21
CA MET A 43 -0.74 -5.42 -4.19
C MET A 43 -1.30 -5.29 -5.61
N ALA A 44 -2.26 -6.14 -6.00
CA ALA A 44 -2.88 -6.10 -7.33
C ALA A 44 -3.62 -4.78 -7.56
N VAL A 45 -4.39 -4.32 -6.56
CA VAL A 45 -5.10 -3.03 -6.61
C VAL A 45 -4.12 -1.88 -6.79
N ALA A 46 -3.05 -1.87 -6.01
CA ALA A 46 -2.09 -0.78 -6.08
C ALA A 46 -1.32 -0.75 -7.40
N ALA A 47 -0.91 -1.90 -7.93
CA ALA A 47 -0.28 -1.99 -9.25
C ALA A 47 -1.20 -1.47 -10.38
N LYS A 48 -2.51 -1.81 -10.35
CA LYS A 48 -3.50 -1.25 -11.29
C LYS A 48 -3.64 0.26 -11.14
N LEU A 49 -3.61 0.78 -9.92
CA LEU A 49 -3.71 2.22 -9.69
C LEU A 49 -2.55 2.99 -10.33
N VAL A 50 -1.33 2.48 -10.14
CA VAL A 50 -0.12 3.06 -10.75
C VAL A 50 -0.20 2.97 -12.29
N ALA A 51 -0.61 1.82 -12.85
CA ALA A 51 -0.77 1.66 -14.29
C ALA A 51 -1.78 2.67 -14.88
N LEU A 52 -2.97 2.78 -14.27
CA LEU A 52 -4.00 3.73 -14.69
C LEU A 52 -3.52 5.18 -14.62
N ARG A 53 -2.68 5.51 -13.64
CA ARG A 53 -2.09 6.85 -13.51
C ARG A 53 -1.07 7.13 -14.61
N TRP A 54 -0.17 6.19 -14.89
CA TRP A 54 0.85 6.32 -15.94
C TRP A 54 0.26 6.38 -17.34
N GLU A 55 -0.87 5.72 -17.58
CA GLU A 55 -1.62 5.86 -18.83
C GLU A 55 -2.43 7.17 -18.94
N GLY A 56 -2.39 8.03 -17.90
CA GLY A 56 -3.16 9.28 -17.85
C GLY A 56 -4.67 9.08 -17.66
N LYS A 57 -5.13 7.84 -17.45
CA LYS A 57 -6.55 7.51 -17.20
C LYS A 57 -7.02 7.95 -15.81
N CYS A 58 -6.09 8.24 -14.91
CA CYS A 58 -6.36 8.65 -13.53
C CYS A 58 -5.56 9.89 -13.11
N ALA A 59 -5.52 10.93 -13.96
CA ALA A 59 -4.67 12.11 -13.77
C ALA A 59 -4.97 12.98 -12.52
N TYR A 60 -6.07 12.72 -11.81
CA TYR A 60 -6.41 13.41 -10.56
C TYR A 60 -5.65 12.86 -9.35
N ILE A 61 -4.99 11.71 -9.49
CA ILE A 61 -4.16 11.10 -8.45
C ILE A 61 -2.77 11.71 -8.55
N ASP A 62 -2.32 12.28 -7.44
CA ASP A 62 -1.03 12.95 -7.33
C ASP A 62 0.15 11.97 -7.48
N ASP A 63 1.23 12.42 -8.11
CA ASP A 63 2.41 11.58 -8.37
C ASP A 63 3.13 11.21 -7.08
N ASP A 64 3.17 12.10 -6.07
CA ASP A 64 3.76 11.81 -4.77
C ASP A 64 2.95 10.70 -4.06
N LEU A 65 1.62 10.65 -4.25
CA LEU A 65 0.79 9.59 -3.68
C LEU A 65 1.08 8.24 -4.34
N VAL A 66 1.28 8.22 -5.65
CA VAL A 66 1.61 7.01 -6.42
C VAL A 66 2.98 6.48 -6.04
N ASP A 67 3.97 7.37 -5.90
CA ASP A 67 5.32 7.02 -5.48
C ASP A 67 5.34 6.50 -4.05
N ASN A 68 4.59 7.09 -3.12
CA ASN A 68 4.46 6.57 -1.75
C ASN A 68 3.82 5.17 -1.72
N VAL A 69 2.83 4.90 -2.57
CA VAL A 69 2.21 3.58 -2.69
C VAL A 69 3.21 2.58 -3.28
N TYR A 70 3.95 2.96 -4.31
CA TYR A 70 4.96 2.11 -4.93
C TYR A 70 6.15 1.83 -4.01
N GLU A 71 6.68 2.85 -3.33
CA GLU A 71 7.73 2.71 -2.32
C GLU A 71 7.26 1.83 -1.16
N ALA A 72 6.03 2.00 -0.67
CA ALA A 72 5.47 1.09 0.32
C ALA A 72 5.49 -0.34 -0.21
N ILE A 73 5.03 -0.59 -1.43
CA ILE A 73 5.02 -1.95 -2.02
C ILE A 73 6.43 -2.50 -2.24
N ALA A 74 7.39 -1.67 -2.67
CA ALA A 74 8.75 -2.06 -2.98
C ALA A 74 9.61 -2.28 -1.72
N VAL A 75 9.33 -1.55 -0.65
CA VAL A 75 10.02 -1.66 0.66
C VAL A 75 9.39 -2.76 1.53
N PHE A 76 8.14 -3.14 1.25
CA PHE A 76 7.44 -4.25 1.91
C PHE A 76 8.02 -5.61 1.48
N SER A 77 9.06 -6.04 2.19
CA SER A 77 9.44 -7.45 2.23
C SER A 77 8.52 -8.18 3.21
N LEU A 78 7.95 -9.32 2.80
CA LEU A 78 7.11 -10.19 3.66
C LEU A 78 7.77 -10.48 5.02
N GLU A 79 9.09 -10.58 5.05
CA GLU A 79 9.91 -10.79 6.25
C GLU A 79 9.83 -9.61 7.26
N LYS A 80 9.68 -8.36 6.80
CA LYS A 80 9.48 -7.19 7.67
C LYS A 80 8.09 -7.16 8.31
N LEU A 81 7.08 -7.70 7.63
CA LEU A 81 5.72 -7.76 8.15
C LEU A 81 5.63 -8.67 9.38
N GLU A 82 6.35 -9.80 9.34
CA GLU A 82 6.44 -10.75 10.45
C GLU A 82 7.24 -10.19 11.63
N GLU A 83 8.32 -9.42 11.37
CA GLU A 83 9.07 -8.70 12.41
C GLU A 83 8.28 -7.56 13.05
N GLU A 84 7.55 -6.75 12.28
CA GLU A 84 6.74 -5.64 12.84
C GLU A 84 5.50 -6.13 13.60
N LEU A 85 4.95 -7.30 13.24
CA LEU A 85 3.89 -7.96 14.01
C LEU A 85 4.39 -8.56 15.34
N THR A 86 5.71 -8.75 15.50
CA THR A 86 6.32 -9.36 16.69
C THR A 86 7.18 -8.39 17.52
N GLY A 87 7.52 -7.22 16.98
CA GLY A 87 8.42 -6.24 17.58
C GLY A 87 7.72 -5.12 18.36
N GLU A 88 8.10 -4.95 19.63
CA GLU A 88 7.76 -3.77 20.42
C GLU A 88 8.26 -2.49 19.73
N THR A 89 7.36 -1.53 19.58
CA THR A 89 7.48 -0.34 18.75
C THR A 89 8.56 0.61 19.28
N GLN A 90 9.66 0.76 18.54
CA GLN A 90 10.56 1.90 18.74
C GLN A 90 9.88 3.18 18.23
N THR A 91 9.80 4.19 19.10
CA THR A 91 9.26 5.51 18.79
C THR A 91 10.31 6.33 18.04
N ASP A 92 10.16 6.43 16.71
CA ASP A 92 10.87 7.45 15.94
C ASP A 92 10.24 8.83 16.23
N PRO A 93 11.01 9.82 16.73
CA PRO A 93 10.50 11.16 17.01
C PRO A 93 10.09 11.96 15.76
N ASN A 94 10.36 11.46 14.55
CA ASN A 94 10.07 12.14 13.29
C ASN A 94 8.86 11.59 12.53
N GLU A 95 8.00 10.83 13.21
CA GLU A 95 6.92 10.09 12.58
C GLU A 95 5.78 11.02 12.11
N ARG A 96 5.30 10.77 10.88
CA ARG A 96 4.25 11.55 10.21
C ARG A 96 2.96 10.75 10.15
N CYS A 97 1.83 11.47 10.15
CA CYS A 97 0.54 10.83 9.88
C CYS A 97 0.50 10.33 8.44
N SER A 98 0.23 9.04 8.22
CA SER A 98 0.16 8.42 6.89
C SER A 98 -0.92 9.01 5.98
N PHE A 99 -1.88 9.77 6.54
CA PHE A 99 -3.02 10.33 5.81
C PHE A 99 -2.85 11.80 5.43
N CYS A 100 -2.33 12.62 6.35
CA CYS A 100 -2.13 14.05 6.09
C CYS A 100 -0.67 14.43 5.88
N LEU A 101 0.26 13.47 6.02
CA LEU A 101 1.72 13.59 5.87
C LEU A 101 2.37 14.65 6.76
N LYS A 102 1.64 15.19 7.73
CA LYS A 102 2.13 16.16 8.71
C LYS A 102 2.74 15.43 9.90
N GLU A 103 3.80 16.00 10.43
CA GLU A 103 4.34 15.65 11.75
C GLU A 103 3.30 15.99 12.81
N LYS A 104 3.07 15.05 13.72
CA LYS A 104 2.03 15.16 14.73
C LYS A 104 2.59 14.72 16.08
N PRO A 105 2.28 15.45 17.17
CA PRO A 105 2.78 15.11 18.50
C PRO A 105 2.21 13.79 19.04
N ARG A 106 1.10 13.33 18.45
CA ARG A 106 0.44 12.08 18.83
C ARG A 106 -0.04 11.35 17.58
N LEU A 107 0.34 10.09 17.48
CA LEU A 107 -0.07 9.17 16.43
C LEU A 107 -0.56 7.87 17.07
N ALA A 108 -1.69 7.36 16.61
CA ALA A 108 -2.10 5.99 16.86
C ALA A 108 -1.41 5.10 15.81
N LYS A 109 -0.53 4.21 16.26
CA LYS A 109 0.20 3.29 15.41
C LYS A 109 -0.63 2.04 15.16
N GLY A 110 -0.87 1.75 13.89
CA GLY A 110 -1.28 0.42 13.43
C GLY A 110 -0.09 -0.28 12.75
N PRO A 111 -0.24 -1.55 12.39
CA PRO A 111 0.85 -2.33 11.79
C PRO A 111 1.43 -1.71 10.51
N LEU A 112 0.64 -0.93 9.76
CA LEU A 112 1.02 -0.41 8.43
C LEU A 112 0.82 1.10 8.26
N ALA A 113 0.31 1.77 9.30
CA ALA A 113 -0.03 3.18 9.20
C ALA A 113 -0.07 3.84 10.59
N ALA A 114 0.31 5.11 10.63
CA ALA A 114 0.19 5.95 11.79
C ALA A 114 -0.87 7.03 11.51
N ILE A 115 -1.93 7.09 12.31
CA ILE A 115 -3.02 8.06 12.13
C ILE A 115 -3.04 9.09 13.26
N CYS A 116 -3.23 10.36 12.92
CA CYS A 116 -3.40 11.43 13.91
C CYS A 116 -4.87 11.61 14.29
N ASP A 117 -5.10 12.22 15.45
CA ASP A 117 -6.45 12.46 15.99
C ASP A 117 -7.36 13.21 15.00
N ASP A 118 -6.83 14.21 14.27
CA ASP A 118 -7.59 14.99 13.29
C ASP A 118 -8.13 14.11 12.14
N CYS A 119 -7.27 13.26 11.58
CA CYS A 119 -7.65 12.36 10.49
C CYS A 119 -8.62 11.28 10.96
N LEU A 120 -8.45 10.78 12.19
CA LEU A 120 -9.37 9.82 12.79
C LEU A 120 -10.77 10.43 13.01
N GLN A 121 -10.84 11.64 13.56
CA GLN A 121 -12.09 12.37 13.76
C GLN A 121 -12.80 12.63 12.44
N PHE A 122 -12.06 13.04 11.40
CA PHE A 122 -12.62 13.20 10.07
C PHE A 122 -13.23 11.89 9.55
N GLY A 123 -12.53 10.76 9.69
CA GLY A 123 -13.05 9.45 9.31
C GLY A 123 -14.37 9.09 10.00
N LEU A 124 -14.47 9.33 11.31
CA LEU A 124 -15.71 9.11 12.08
C LEU A 124 -16.87 9.99 11.58
N GLN A 125 -16.60 11.26 11.26
CA GLN A 125 -17.61 12.17 10.73
C GLN A 125 -18.12 11.74 9.34
N VAL A 126 -17.24 11.22 8.49
CA VAL A 126 -17.62 10.70 7.17
C VAL A 126 -18.53 9.49 7.32
N ILE A 127 -18.16 8.51 8.16
CA ILE A 127 -18.96 7.30 8.42
C ILE A 127 -20.35 7.67 8.95
N THR A 128 -20.41 8.59 9.91
CA THR A 128 -21.68 9.01 10.54
C THR A 128 -22.61 9.73 9.55
N LYS A 129 -22.05 10.43 8.55
CA LYS A 129 -22.85 11.11 7.51
C LYS A 129 -23.34 10.19 6.39
N GLN A 130 -22.82 8.96 6.33
CA GLN A 130 -23.25 7.93 5.36
C GLN A 130 -24.28 6.96 5.94
N SER A 131 -24.61 7.11 7.22
CA SER A 131 -25.66 6.35 7.94
C SER A 131 -26.98 7.11 7.93
#